data_AF-A0A6A4HHN3-F1
#
_entry.id   AF-A0A6A4HHN3-F1
#
_cell.length_a   1.000
_cell.length_b   1.000
_cell.length_c   1.000
_cell.angle_alpha   90.00
_cell.angle_beta   90.00
_cell.angle_gamma   90.00
#
_symmetry.space_group_name_H-M   'P 1'
#
loop_
_entity.id
_entity.type
_entity.pdbx_description
1 polymer ?
#
loop_
_entity_poly.entity_id
_entity_poly.type
_entity_poly.pdbx_seq_one_letter_code
_entity_poly.pdbx_strand_id
1 'polypeptide(L)'
;MQPRLDKLIPPLYIHFSNPSRNSQRNGLNASDKLFADAAREEADGRGTPSKSAYLQSLEQKHENWTGEENIQDAVLRMLVDKPWHTEFKVPSHVASSIKLANMPPPPRLASTPTDEKAKKKEKELLKRTEQAGRLGRARESTLDYRLGLKNRANLKGSGDQSTGARPNPDKIECGVFDRIKGRGLPLARTTEEKNPFIGREEFLMNRIVQRNGAAPPWVELQSELDTAVNTFRDLLRQSYTRRVVRTLTALHPPALLANRLTLHNIKAHRDPEWEEKERAYHDVAIEEINSRVRKYNIHAPPSVRRAYYSRNVEVGRLYEDCAEDVLKGLRERVEMSTSDGGNKRKVAERWTGIG
;
A
#
# COMPACT_ATOMS: atom_id res chain seq x y z
N MET A 1 36.00 62.48 -53.05
CA MET A 1 35.45 63.15 -51.85
C MET A 1 35.42 62.14 -50.71
N GLN A 2 36.04 62.50 -49.59
CA GLN A 2 36.15 61.78 -48.31
C GLN A 2 35.68 62.74 -47.21
N PRO A 3 35.53 62.36 -45.92
CA PRO A 3 35.02 61.10 -45.32
C PRO A 3 34.18 61.38 -44.02
N ARG A 4 33.98 60.32 -43.20
CA ARG A 4 33.94 60.25 -41.71
C ARG A 4 32.58 60.35 -40.95
N LEU A 5 32.19 59.28 -40.22
CA LEU A 5 32.25 59.13 -38.74
C LEU A 5 31.41 57.94 -38.22
N ASP A 6 31.94 57.21 -37.22
CA ASP A 6 31.30 56.66 -35.99
C ASP A 6 32.07 55.41 -35.50
N LYS A 7 32.95 55.50 -34.50
CA LYS A 7 32.80 55.61 -33.03
C LYS A 7 32.49 54.27 -32.31
N LEU A 8 33.45 53.89 -31.46
CA LEU A 8 33.56 52.76 -30.53
C LEU A 8 32.65 52.92 -29.29
N ILE A 9 32.23 51.80 -28.66
CA ILE A 9 32.14 51.52 -27.19
C ILE A 9 31.78 50.02 -26.96
N PRO A 10 32.42 49.29 -26.02
CA PRO A 10 32.07 47.90 -25.63
C PRO A 10 31.25 47.81 -24.31
N PRO A 11 30.47 46.74 -24.04
CA PRO A 11 29.81 46.56 -22.75
C PRO A 11 30.47 45.55 -21.80
N LEU A 12 30.89 46.11 -20.66
CA LEU A 12 30.77 45.71 -19.24
C LEU A 12 30.61 44.23 -18.80
N TYR A 13 31.48 43.90 -17.84
CA TYR A 13 31.56 42.68 -17.03
C TYR A 13 30.76 42.84 -15.73
N ILE A 14 29.96 41.84 -15.33
CA ILE A 14 29.40 41.71 -13.97
C ILE A 14 29.61 40.27 -13.47
N HIS A 15 30.32 40.15 -12.34
CA HIS A 15 30.57 38.93 -11.59
C HIS A 15 29.34 38.51 -10.77
N PHE A 16 29.01 37.21 -10.75
CA PHE A 16 28.38 36.59 -9.58
C PHE A 16 28.93 35.18 -9.29
N SER A 17 29.55 35.11 -8.11
CA SER A 17 29.62 34.04 -7.11
C SER A 17 29.72 32.56 -7.52
N ASN A 18 30.83 31.94 -7.09
CA ASN A 18 31.14 30.52 -7.21
C ASN A 18 30.87 29.82 -5.87
N PRO A 19 29.97 28.82 -5.78
CA PRO A 19 29.85 28.05 -4.55
C PRO A 19 30.81 26.86 -4.55
N SER A 20 31.72 26.91 -3.57
CA SER A 20 32.18 25.77 -2.77
C SER A 20 32.93 24.63 -3.48
N ARG A 21 34.25 24.66 -3.30
CA ARG A 21 35.08 23.47 -3.12
C ARG A 21 34.42 22.55 -2.09
N ASN A 22 34.04 21.34 -2.50
CA ASN A 22 34.04 20.24 -1.56
C ASN A 22 34.67 18.97 -2.17
N SER A 23 35.59 18.44 -1.39
CA SER A 23 36.42 17.27 -1.60
C SER A 23 35.66 16.07 -2.16
N GLN A 24 36.08 15.57 -3.32
CA GLN A 24 35.93 14.15 -3.66
C GLN A 24 37.27 13.61 -4.14
N ARG A 25 38.05 13.13 -3.18
CA ARG A 25 38.93 11.98 -3.41
C ARG A 25 38.03 10.79 -3.73
N ASN A 26 37.77 10.56 -5.01
CA ASN A 26 37.10 9.33 -5.45
C ASN A 26 38.14 8.44 -6.13
N GLY A 27 38.32 7.26 -5.55
CA GLY A 27 39.08 6.19 -6.16
C GLY A 27 38.52 5.89 -7.54
N LEU A 28 39.44 5.62 -8.47
CA LEU A 28 39.12 5.14 -9.81
C LEU A 28 38.28 3.87 -9.67
N ASN A 29 36.97 3.99 -9.88
CA ASN A 29 36.09 2.83 -9.96
C ASN A 29 36.51 2.01 -11.18
N ALA A 30 36.43 0.68 -11.08
CA ALA A 30 36.79 -0.23 -12.16
C ALA A 30 36.02 0.07 -13.47
N SER A 31 34.82 0.65 -13.37
CA SER A 31 34.03 1.13 -14.49
C SER A 31 34.70 2.25 -15.27
N ASP A 32 35.33 3.22 -14.59
CA ASP A 32 35.89 4.41 -15.25
C ASP A 32 37.14 4.07 -16.07
N LYS A 33 37.87 3.04 -15.65
CA LYS A 33 38.99 2.48 -16.43
C LYS A 33 38.50 1.73 -17.68
N LEU A 34 37.41 0.97 -17.57
CA LEU A 34 36.82 0.26 -18.71
C LEU A 34 36.32 1.23 -19.78
N PHE A 35 35.67 2.32 -19.39
CA PHE A 35 35.22 3.34 -20.34
C PHE A 35 36.39 4.11 -20.98
N ALA A 36 37.46 4.37 -20.23
CA ALA A 36 38.66 5.01 -20.78
C ALA A 36 39.43 4.10 -21.76
N ASP A 37 39.50 2.79 -21.49
CA ASP A 37 40.12 1.82 -22.41
C ASP A 37 39.26 1.62 -23.67
N ALA A 38 37.94 1.54 -23.55
CA ALA A 38 37.03 1.46 -24.69
C ALA A 38 37.14 2.70 -25.60
N ALA A 39 37.26 3.90 -25.03
CA ALA A 39 37.44 5.14 -25.79
C ALA A 39 38.81 5.22 -26.50
N ARG A 40 39.86 4.60 -25.93
CA ARG A 40 41.16 4.46 -26.60
C ARG A 40 41.11 3.46 -27.74
N GLU A 41 40.38 2.37 -27.57
CA GLU A 41 40.21 1.34 -28.61
C GLU A 41 39.43 1.87 -29.83
N GLU A 42 38.44 2.76 -29.62
CA GLU A 42 37.78 3.48 -30.72
C GLU A 42 38.71 4.49 -31.44
N ALA A 43 39.58 5.18 -30.70
CA ALA A 43 40.52 6.16 -31.26
C ALA A 43 41.67 5.50 -32.07
N ASP A 44 42.05 4.28 -31.71
CA ASP A 44 43.11 3.51 -32.38
C ASP A 44 42.68 2.87 -33.71
N GLY A 45 41.43 3.10 -34.16
CA GLY A 45 41.05 2.99 -35.57
C GLY A 45 41.36 1.65 -36.24
N ARG A 46 41.31 0.53 -35.52
CA ARG A 46 41.32 -0.79 -36.16
C ARG A 46 39.96 -1.01 -36.79
N GLY A 47 39.92 -0.83 -38.11
CA GLY A 47 38.72 -0.89 -38.93
C GLY A 47 37.82 -2.07 -38.61
N THR A 48 36.51 -1.82 -38.75
CA THR A 48 35.43 -2.80 -38.59
C THR A 48 35.82 -4.14 -39.21
N PRO A 49 35.67 -5.28 -38.50
CA PRO A 49 35.96 -6.57 -39.09
C PRO A 49 35.12 -6.73 -40.36
N SER A 50 35.77 -7.07 -41.48
CA SER A 50 35.08 -7.34 -42.74
C SER A 50 33.99 -8.37 -42.47
N LYS A 51 32.72 -7.98 -42.64
CA LYS A 51 31.58 -8.87 -42.42
C LYS A 51 31.78 -10.15 -43.22
N SER A 52 31.49 -11.30 -42.61
CA SER A 52 31.59 -12.58 -43.31
C SER A 52 30.66 -12.57 -44.52
N ALA A 53 31.05 -13.22 -45.62
CA ALA A 53 30.24 -13.31 -46.84
C ALA A 53 28.81 -13.82 -46.58
N TYR A 54 28.65 -14.65 -45.54
CA TYR A 54 27.35 -15.11 -45.06
C TYR A 54 26.47 -13.98 -44.52
N LEU A 55 27.00 -13.09 -43.66
CA LEU A 55 26.26 -11.94 -43.15
C LEU A 55 25.90 -10.95 -44.26
N GLN A 56 26.78 -10.77 -45.24
CA GLN A 56 26.52 -9.92 -46.40
C GLN A 56 25.43 -10.51 -47.30
N SER A 57 25.38 -11.84 -47.43
CA SER A 57 24.30 -12.53 -48.16
C SER A 57 22.96 -12.48 -47.43
N LEU A 58 22.96 -12.38 -46.09
CA LEU A 58 21.75 -12.25 -45.28
C LEU A 58 21.16 -10.84 -45.34
N GLU A 59 22.02 -9.81 -45.33
CA GLU A 59 21.62 -8.41 -45.54
C GLU A 59 20.95 -8.18 -46.91
N GLN A 60 21.29 -8.98 -47.93
CA GLN A 60 20.63 -8.91 -49.24
C GLN A 60 19.29 -9.65 -49.30
N LYS A 61 19.05 -10.62 -48.42
CA LYS A 61 17.85 -11.46 -48.44
C LYS A 61 16.67 -10.84 -47.70
N HIS A 62 16.94 -10.03 -46.68
CA HIS A 62 15.94 -9.39 -45.86
C HIS A 62 16.30 -7.92 -45.69
N GLU A 63 15.37 -7.04 -46.03
CA GLU A 63 15.54 -5.61 -45.80
C GLU A 63 15.80 -5.34 -44.31
N ASN A 64 16.72 -4.42 -44.03
CA ASN A 64 16.99 -4.02 -42.65
C ASN A 64 15.72 -3.40 -42.05
N TRP A 65 15.32 -3.87 -40.86
CA TRP A 65 14.14 -3.39 -40.15
C TRP A 65 14.22 -1.86 -39.92
N THR A 66 13.30 -1.11 -40.53
CA THR A 66 13.27 0.36 -40.49
C THR A 66 12.51 0.93 -39.29
N GLY A 67 12.00 0.08 -38.40
CA GLY A 67 11.18 0.47 -37.26
C GLY A 67 9.68 0.33 -37.51
N GLU A 68 9.26 0.38 -38.78
CA GLU A 68 7.88 0.13 -39.21
C GLU A 68 7.81 -1.19 -39.97
N GLU A 69 6.80 -2.01 -39.66
CA GLU A 69 6.60 -3.29 -40.33
C GLU A 69 6.15 -3.09 -41.79
N ASN A 70 6.66 -3.91 -42.71
CA ASN A 70 6.19 -3.90 -44.09
C ASN A 70 4.71 -4.33 -44.12
N ILE A 71 3.90 -3.66 -44.94
CA ILE A 71 2.45 -3.89 -45.09
C ILE A 71 2.16 -5.36 -45.39
N GLN A 72 3.01 -6.02 -46.18
CA GLN A 72 2.85 -7.43 -46.54
C GLN A 72 2.95 -8.34 -45.31
N ASP A 73 3.91 -8.07 -44.42
CA ASP A 73 4.10 -8.82 -43.18
C ASP A 73 2.98 -8.51 -42.17
N ALA A 74 2.53 -7.25 -42.09
CA ALA A 74 1.40 -6.85 -41.24
C ALA A 74 0.10 -7.57 -41.63
N VAL A 75 -0.18 -7.67 -42.94
CA VAL A 75 -1.35 -8.38 -43.48
C VAL A 75 -1.21 -9.89 -43.25
N LEU A 76 -0.02 -10.45 -43.45
CA LEU A 76 0.25 -11.87 -43.19
C LEU A 76 0.03 -12.20 -41.71
N ARG A 77 0.47 -11.34 -40.80
CA ARG A 77 0.26 -11.48 -39.37
C ARG A 77 -1.22 -11.41 -39.01
N MET A 78 -1.99 -10.48 -39.60
CA MET A 78 -3.45 -10.45 -39.40
C MET A 78 -4.18 -11.69 -39.91
N LEU A 79 -3.69 -12.33 -40.97
CA LEU A 79 -4.31 -13.53 -41.54
C LEU A 79 -3.94 -14.81 -40.76
N VAL A 80 -2.73 -14.87 -40.24
CA VAL A 80 -2.17 -16.05 -39.56
C VAL A 80 -2.43 -16.02 -38.06
N ASP A 81 -2.27 -14.87 -37.41
CA ASP A 81 -2.51 -14.72 -35.97
C ASP A 81 -4.01 -14.65 -35.71
N LYS A 82 -4.60 -15.78 -35.34
CA LYS A 82 -5.94 -15.82 -34.74
C LYS A 82 -5.80 -15.38 -33.27
N PRO A 83 -6.29 -14.20 -32.85
CA PRO A 83 -6.02 -13.64 -31.52
C PRO A 83 -6.61 -14.44 -30.33
N TRP A 84 -7.32 -15.53 -30.62
CA TRP A 84 -7.97 -16.42 -29.64
C TRP A 84 -7.39 -17.84 -29.61
N HIS A 85 -6.40 -18.16 -30.46
CA HIS A 85 -5.72 -19.46 -30.45
C HIS A 85 -4.27 -19.32 -29.96
N THR A 86 -4.09 -18.92 -28.70
CA THR A 86 -2.80 -19.05 -28.04
C THR A 86 -2.76 -20.37 -27.29
N GLU A 87 -2.41 -21.45 -27.99
CA GLU A 87 -2.06 -22.70 -27.31
C GLU A 87 -0.69 -22.52 -26.65
N PHE A 88 -0.68 -22.48 -25.32
CA PHE A 88 0.56 -22.43 -24.55
C PHE A 88 1.35 -23.73 -24.76
N LYS A 89 2.36 -23.68 -25.63
CA LYS A 89 3.37 -24.73 -25.76
C LYS A 89 4.45 -24.49 -24.71
N VAL A 90 4.44 -25.33 -23.67
CA VAL A 90 5.53 -25.36 -22.68
C VAL A 90 6.87 -25.58 -23.41
N PRO A 91 7.88 -24.73 -23.19
CA PRO A 91 9.23 -25.01 -23.67
C PRO A 91 9.70 -26.37 -23.16
N SER A 92 10.23 -27.20 -24.06
CA SER A 92 10.66 -28.59 -23.81
C SER A 92 11.62 -28.76 -22.64
N HIS A 93 12.25 -27.68 -22.18
CA HIS A 93 13.23 -27.68 -21.11
C HIS A 93 12.62 -27.53 -19.69
N VAL A 94 11.31 -27.27 -19.59
CA VAL A 94 10.62 -27.04 -18.29
C VAL A 94 9.74 -28.24 -17.90
N ALA A 95 9.59 -29.25 -18.76
CA ALA A 95 8.99 -30.53 -18.39
C ALA A 95 10.01 -31.38 -17.60
N SER A 96 10.32 -30.98 -16.36
CA SER A 96 10.89 -31.92 -15.40
C SER A 96 9.83 -32.99 -15.16
N SER A 97 9.94 -34.13 -15.85
CA SER A 97 9.07 -35.27 -15.61
C SER A 97 9.20 -35.62 -14.14
N ILE A 98 8.13 -35.42 -13.36
CA ILE A 98 8.05 -35.86 -11.96
C ILE A 98 7.86 -37.38 -12.00
N LYS A 99 8.91 -38.09 -12.43
CA LYS A 99 9.09 -39.50 -12.12
C LYS A 99 9.87 -39.52 -10.81
N LEU A 100 9.26 -40.16 -9.81
CA LEU A 100 9.76 -40.37 -8.46
C LEU A 100 11.29 -40.48 -8.42
N ALA A 101 11.92 -39.48 -7.81
CA ALA A 101 13.35 -39.50 -7.55
C ALA A 101 13.64 -40.51 -6.44
N ASN A 102 14.08 -41.71 -6.81
CA ASN A 102 14.84 -42.57 -5.91
C ASN A 102 16.30 -42.12 -5.98
N MET A 103 16.67 -41.14 -5.15
CA MET A 103 18.07 -40.69 -5.05
C MET A 103 18.86 -41.70 -4.20
N PRO A 104 19.94 -42.31 -4.72
CA PRO A 104 20.86 -43.07 -3.87
C PRO A 104 21.52 -42.13 -2.84
N PRO A 105 21.85 -42.60 -1.63
CA PRO A 105 22.48 -41.78 -0.62
C PRO A 105 23.84 -41.26 -1.14
N PRO A 106 24.23 -40.02 -0.79
CA PRO A 106 25.47 -39.45 -1.29
C PRO A 106 26.68 -40.25 -0.76
N PRO A 107 27.76 -40.39 -1.57
CA PRO A 107 28.97 -41.04 -1.10
C PRO A 107 29.56 -40.22 0.06
N ARG A 108 29.93 -40.92 1.13
CA ARG A 108 30.65 -40.34 2.27
C ARG A 108 32.00 -39.82 1.77
N LEU A 109 32.09 -38.50 1.55
CA LEU A 109 33.36 -37.84 1.28
C LEU A 109 34.17 -37.81 2.57
N ALA A 110 35.34 -38.44 2.52
CA ALA A 110 36.39 -38.22 3.50
C ALA A 110 36.77 -36.72 3.49
N SER A 111 36.78 -36.11 4.67
CA SER A 111 37.10 -34.70 4.84
C SER A 111 38.56 -34.43 4.46
N THR A 112 38.78 -33.63 3.43
CA THR A 112 40.08 -32.99 3.21
C THR A 112 40.29 -31.91 4.28
N PRO A 113 41.51 -31.76 4.85
CA PRO A 113 41.75 -30.80 5.91
C PRO A 113 41.74 -29.38 5.34
N THR A 114 40.67 -28.64 5.60
CA THR A 114 40.62 -27.18 5.42
C THR A 114 41.36 -26.49 6.56
N ASP A 115 42.18 -25.49 6.21
CA ASP A 115 43.07 -24.74 7.11
C ASP A 115 42.42 -24.37 8.46
N GLU A 116 43.06 -24.79 9.55
CA GLU A 116 42.71 -24.52 10.96
C GLU A 116 42.39 -23.03 11.24
N LYS A 117 43.01 -22.11 10.51
CA LYS A 117 42.78 -20.66 10.62
C LYS A 117 41.39 -20.23 10.13
N ALA A 118 40.82 -20.89 9.12
CA ALA A 118 39.49 -20.56 8.61
C ALA A 118 38.40 -20.99 9.59
N LYS A 119 38.55 -22.17 10.20
CA LYS A 119 37.62 -22.68 11.22
C LYS A 119 37.62 -21.83 12.49
N LYS A 120 38.77 -21.28 12.89
CA LYS A 120 38.85 -20.39 14.06
C LYS A 120 38.13 -19.06 13.81
N LYS A 121 38.24 -18.49 12.61
CA LYS A 121 37.53 -17.26 12.20
C LYS A 121 36.02 -17.46 12.14
N GLU A 122 35.55 -18.57 11.57
CA GLU A 122 34.11 -18.88 11.51
C GLU A 122 33.50 -19.03 12.91
N LYS A 123 34.20 -19.71 13.82
CA LYS A 123 33.77 -19.88 15.20
C LYS A 123 33.73 -18.57 16.00
N GLU A 124 34.61 -17.62 15.68
CA GLU A 124 34.63 -16.30 16.28
C GLU A 124 33.51 -15.39 15.75
N LEU A 125 33.21 -15.48 14.44
CA LEU A 125 32.07 -14.78 13.82
C LEU A 125 30.74 -15.26 14.40
N LEU A 126 30.55 -16.57 14.55
CA LEU A 126 29.35 -17.13 15.18
C LEU A 126 29.17 -16.62 16.61
N LYS A 127 30.22 -16.64 17.43
CA LYS A 127 30.18 -16.07 18.80
C LYS A 127 29.86 -14.57 18.81
N ARG A 128 30.39 -13.81 17.85
CA ARG A 128 30.09 -12.38 17.71
C ARG A 128 28.63 -12.13 17.32
N THR A 129 28.08 -12.96 16.44
CA THR A 129 26.64 -12.88 16.06
C THR A 129 25.72 -13.27 17.22
N GLU A 130 26.10 -14.26 18.03
CA GLU A 130 25.33 -14.67 19.22
C GLU A 130 25.33 -13.59 20.32
N GLN A 131 26.47 -12.91 20.54
CA GLN A 131 26.55 -11.78 21.48
C GLN A 131 25.76 -10.56 20.98
N ALA A 132 25.77 -10.26 19.68
CA ALA A 132 24.94 -9.20 19.10
C ALA A 132 23.43 -9.51 19.26
N GLY A 133 23.05 -10.78 19.09
CA GLY A 133 21.67 -11.25 19.31
C GLY A 133 21.20 -11.13 20.77
N ARG A 134 22.10 -11.25 21.75
CA ARG A 134 21.76 -11.06 23.18
C ARG A 134 21.31 -9.63 23.51
N LEU A 135 21.99 -8.62 22.96
CA LEU A 135 21.60 -7.21 23.15
C LEU A 135 20.29 -6.87 22.41
N GLY A 136 20.05 -7.49 21.24
CA GLY A 136 18.79 -7.38 20.51
C GLY A 136 17.59 -7.91 21.31
N ARG A 137 17.72 -9.13 21.86
CA ARG A 137 16.67 -9.76 22.68
C ARG A 137 16.36 -8.97 23.95
N ALA A 138 17.35 -8.35 24.58
CA ALA A 138 17.13 -7.49 25.74
C ALA A 138 16.32 -6.24 25.37
N ARG A 139 16.63 -5.57 24.25
CA ARG A 139 15.86 -4.43 23.74
C ARG A 139 14.42 -4.81 23.39
N GLU A 140 14.22 -5.91 22.66
CA GLU A 140 12.90 -6.42 22.32
C GLU A 140 12.08 -6.77 23.58
N SER A 141 12.71 -7.37 24.59
CA SER A 141 12.01 -7.71 25.84
C SER A 141 11.49 -6.46 26.60
N THR A 142 12.21 -5.34 26.56
CA THR A 142 11.76 -4.08 27.18
C THR A 142 10.61 -3.43 26.41
N LEU A 143 10.56 -3.61 25.08
CA LEU A 143 9.41 -3.20 24.27
C LEU A 143 8.17 -4.04 24.60
N ASP A 144 8.32 -5.34 24.84
CA ASP A 144 7.21 -6.22 25.26
C ASP A 144 6.60 -5.84 26.61
N TYR A 145 7.42 -5.38 27.57
CA TYR A 145 6.91 -4.84 28.84
C TYR A 145 6.24 -3.47 28.65
N ARG A 146 6.80 -2.59 27.81
CA ARG A 146 6.27 -1.25 27.53
C ARG A 146 4.95 -1.29 26.76
N LEU A 147 4.75 -2.30 25.91
CA LEU A 147 3.51 -2.51 25.16
C LEU A 147 2.47 -3.38 25.93
N GLY A 148 2.78 -3.88 27.12
CA GLY A 148 1.81 -4.62 27.94
C GLY A 148 1.35 -5.95 27.35
N LEU A 149 2.08 -6.53 26.38
CA LEU A 149 1.68 -7.76 25.68
C LEU A 149 1.70 -9.01 26.57
N LYS A 150 2.32 -8.94 27.75
CA LYS A 150 2.54 -10.11 28.62
C LYS A 150 1.25 -10.71 29.21
N ASN A 151 0.14 -9.97 29.24
CA ASN A 151 -1.15 -10.50 29.70
C ASN A 151 -2.08 -11.02 28.60
N ARG A 152 -1.69 -10.94 27.31
CA ARG A 152 -2.51 -11.47 26.19
C ARG A 152 -2.03 -12.82 25.64
N ALA A 153 -0.83 -13.27 26.05
CA ALA A 153 -0.18 -14.47 25.50
C ALA A 153 -0.29 -15.73 26.38
N ASN A 154 -1.15 -15.73 27.42
CA ASN A 154 -1.44 -16.95 28.19
C ASN A 154 -2.73 -17.67 27.75
N LEU A 155 -3.30 -17.26 26.61
CA LEU A 155 -4.38 -17.96 25.92
C LEU A 155 -4.09 -17.89 24.42
N LYS A 156 -3.74 -19.05 23.82
CA LYS A 156 -3.30 -19.28 22.42
C LYS A 156 -1.81 -19.08 22.11
N GLY A 157 -1.15 -20.21 21.84
CA GLY A 157 -0.29 -20.35 20.65
C GLY A 157 1.20 -20.42 20.89
N SER A 158 1.67 -21.56 21.38
CA SER A 158 3.05 -22.02 21.22
C SER A 158 3.40 -22.14 19.73
N GLY A 159 4.15 -21.16 19.22
CA GLY A 159 4.78 -21.15 17.90
C GLY A 159 6.15 -21.81 17.96
N ASP A 160 6.27 -22.89 17.20
CA ASP A 160 7.39 -23.77 16.98
C ASP A 160 8.65 -23.04 16.44
N GLN A 161 9.74 -23.03 17.22
CA GLN A 161 11.07 -22.72 16.70
C GLN A 161 11.78 -24.05 16.43
N SER A 162 11.70 -24.48 15.17
CA SER A 162 12.48 -25.57 14.60
C SER A 162 13.98 -25.21 14.66
N THR A 163 14.66 -25.69 15.70
CA THR A 163 16.11 -25.89 15.67
C THR A 163 16.35 -27.38 15.47
N GLY A 164 17.13 -27.71 14.42
CA GLY A 164 17.42 -29.07 14.00
C GLY A 164 18.22 -29.85 15.04
N ALA A 165 17.53 -30.43 16.01
CA ALA A 165 18.06 -31.46 16.89
C ALA A 165 17.66 -32.82 16.32
N ARG A 166 18.66 -33.68 16.07
CA ARG A 166 18.45 -35.08 15.68
C ARG A 166 17.59 -35.78 16.76
N PRO A 167 16.54 -36.53 16.39
CA PRO A 167 15.67 -37.15 17.38
C PRO A 167 16.35 -38.36 18.02
N ASN A 168 16.47 -38.34 19.35
CA ASN A 168 16.82 -39.53 20.13
C ASN A 168 15.67 -40.57 20.02
N PRO A 169 15.99 -41.87 19.85
CA PRO A 169 15.00 -42.93 19.65
C PRO A 169 14.05 -43.14 20.85
N ASP A 170 14.46 -42.74 22.06
CA ASP A 170 13.70 -43.01 23.29
C ASP A 170 12.49 -42.08 23.50
N LYS A 171 12.34 -41.01 22.71
CA LYS A 171 11.20 -40.08 22.82
C LYS A 171 9.99 -40.47 21.97
N ILE A 172 10.07 -41.59 21.26
CA ILE A 172 9.00 -42.10 20.39
C ILE A 172 7.90 -42.80 21.21
N GLU A 173 8.15 -43.13 22.48
CA GLU A 173 7.24 -43.95 23.31
C GLU A 173 6.24 -43.15 24.17
N CYS A 174 6.45 -41.84 24.39
CA CYS A 174 5.63 -41.07 25.34
C CYS A 174 4.64 -40.13 24.64
N GLY A 175 3.60 -40.65 23.98
CA GLY A 175 2.28 -40.00 23.85
C GLY A 175 2.22 -38.57 23.28
N VAL A 176 3.28 -38.05 22.63
CA VAL A 176 3.30 -36.71 22.02
C VAL A 176 2.35 -36.64 20.81
N PHE A 177 2.09 -37.78 20.16
CA PHE A 177 1.19 -37.88 19.02
C PHE A 177 -0.30 -37.90 19.37
N ASP A 178 -0.65 -38.12 20.65
CA ASP A 178 -2.06 -38.16 21.10
C ASP A 178 -2.61 -36.75 21.39
N ARG A 179 -1.74 -35.75 21.56
CA ARG A 179 -2.13 -34.34 21.76
C ARG A 179 -2.12 -33.52 20.48
N ILE A 180 -2.06 -34.16 19.31
CA ILE A 180 -2.24 -33.47 18.03
C ILE A 180 -3.74 -33.32 17.78
N LYS A 181 -4.25 -32.10 17.90
CA LYS A 181 -5.65 -31.78 17.57
C LYS A 181 -5.93 -32.21 16.13
N GLY A 182 -6.91 -33.11 15.94
CA GLY A 182 -7.39 -33.52 14.61
C GLY A 182 -6.97 -34.92 14.13
N ARG A 183 -6.37 -35.78 14.96
CA ARG A 183 -6.27 -37.21 14.61
C ARG A 183 -7.64 -37.88 14.76
N GLY A 184 -8.06 -38.63 13.72
CA GLY A 184 -9.26 -39.48 13.75
C GLY A 184 -10.61 -38.76 13.68
N LEU A 185 -10.66 -37.43 13.84
CA LEU A 185 -11.87 -36.66 13.59
C LEU A 185 -12.07 -36.55 12.07
N PRO A 186 -13.28 -36.82 11.55
CA PRO A 186 -13.55 -36.56 10.14
C PRO A 186 -13.24 -35.10 9.85
N LEU A 187 -12.54 -34.83 8.73
CA LEU A 187 -12.31 -33.46 8.29
C LEU A 187 -13.65 -32.73 8.32
N ALA A 188 -13.71 -31.56 8.96
CA ALA A 188 -14.92 -30.75 8.97
C ALA A 188 -15.24 -30.38 7.52
N ARG A 189 -16.17 -31.15 6.91
CA ARG A 189 -16.69 -30.87 5.58
C ARG A 189 -17.67 -29.74 5.78
N THR A 190 -17.35 -28.58 5.23
CA THR A 190 -18.27 -27.44 5.27
C THR A 190 -19.52 -27.83 4.48
N THR A 191 -20.68 -27.32 4.88
CA THR A 191 -21.95 -27.52 4.17
C THR A 191 -21.84 -27.14 2.69
N GLU A 192 -20.99 -26.16 2.38
CA GLU A 192 -20.65 -25.67 1.05
C GLU A 192 -19.99 -26.74 0.15
N GLU A 193 -19.31 -27.76 0.69
CA GLU A 193 -18.76 -28.89 -0.10
C GLU A 193 -19.84 -29.72 -0.80
N LYS A 194 -21.07 -29.68 -0.29
CA LYS A 194 -22.21 -30.41 -0.84
C LYS A 194 -23.06 -29.54 -1.77
N ASN A 195 -22.66 -28.29 -2.06
CA ASN A 195 -23.40 -27.44 -2.97
C ASN A 195 -23.29 -27.99 -4.41
N PRO A 196 -24.39 -28.47 -5.03
CA PRO A 196 -24.36 -29.04 -6.38
C PRO A 196 -24.05 -27.99 -7.47
N PHE A 197 -24.19 -26.71 -7.15
CA PHE A 197 -24.02 -25.60 -8.09
C PHE A 197 -22.61 -25.03 -8.13
N ILE A 198 -21.69 -25.52 -7.29
CA ILE A 198 -20.28 -25.09 -7.27
C ILE A 198 -19.43 -26.30 -7.60
N GLY A 199 -18.60 -26.19 -8.64
CA GLY A 199 -17.66 -27.26 -9.00
C GLY A 199 -16.72 -27.58 -7.84
N ARG A 200 -16.24 -28.83 -7.75
CA ARG A 200 -15.30 -29.25 -6.70
C ARG A 200 -14.05 -28.37 -6.69
N GLU A 201 -13.59 -27.96 -7.87
CA GLU A 201 -12.43 -27.13 -8.13
C GLU A 201 -12.65 -25.69 -7.65
N GLU A 202 -13.81 -25.11 -7.94
CA GLU A 202 -14.19 -23.76 -7.49
C GLU A 202 -14.36 -23.72 -5.97
N PHE A 203 -14.95 -24.76 -5.38
CA PHE A 203 -15.02 -24.91 -3.94
C PHE A 203 -13.61 -24.98 -3.32
N LEU A 204 -12.71 -25.81 -3.87
CA LEU A 204 -11.36 -25.97 -3.35
C LEU A 204 -10.55 -24.68 -3.49
N MET A 205 -10.69 -23.99 -4.62
CA MET A 205 -10.08 -22.69 -4.85
C MET A 205 -10.59 -21.66 -3.83
N ASN A 206 -11.91 -21.51 -3.68
CA ASN A 206 -12.50 -20.59 -2.71
C ASN A 206 -12.06 -20.90 -1.28
N ARG A 207 -11.92 -22.18 -0.92
CA ARG A 207 -11.39 -22.62 0.38
C ARG A 207 -9.90 -22.29 0.57
N ILE A 208 -9.07 -22.41 -0.47
CA ILE A 208 -7.66 -22.02 -0.43
C ILE A 208 -7.55 -20.49 -0.29
N VAL A 209 -8.35 -19.74 -1.04
CA VAL A 209 -8.43 -18.26 -0.98
C VAL A 209 -8.84 -17.81 0.42
N GLN A 210 -9.90 -18.40 0.99
CA GLN A 210 -10.35 -18.14 2.36
C GLN A 210 -9.30 -18.52 3.40
N ARG A 211 -8.64 -19.69 3.26
CA ARG A 211 -7.60 -20.16 4.18
C ARG A 211 -6.35 -19.26 4.15
N ASN A 212 -6.02 -18.71 2.99
CA ASN A 212 -4.92 -17.76 2.83
C ASN A 212 -5.34 -16.33 3.20
N GLY A 213 -6.62 -16.09 3.52
CA GLY A 213 -7.16 -14.77 3.84
C GLY A 213 -7.06 -13.77 2.69
N ALA A 214 -6.84 -14.24 1.46
CA ALA A 214 -6.67 -13.37 0.30
C ALA A 214 -8.06 -12.89 -0.15
N ALA A 215 -8.41 -11.65 0.19
CA ALA A 215 -9.61 -11.04 -0.37
C ALA A 215 -9.37 -10.76 -1.86
N PRO A 216 -10.41 -10.89 -2.72
CA PRO A 216 -10.30 -10.40 -4.09
C PRO A 216 -9.85 -8.93 -4.10
N PRO A 217 -9.00 -8.50 -5.05
CA PRO A 217 -8.43 -7.14 -5.02
C PRO A 217 -9.47 -6.02 -4.95
N TRP A 218 -10.65 -6.21 -5.57
CA TRP A 218 -11.73 -5.24 -5.53
C TRP A 218 -12.39 -5.12 -4.14
N VAL A 219 -12.32 -6.14 -3.28
CA VAL A 219 -12.87 -6.09 -1.91
C VAL A 219 -12.00 -5.20 -1.02
N GLU A 220 -10.67 -5.25 -1.18
CA GLU A 220 -9.76 -4.32 -0.48
C GLU A 220 -10.04 -2.88 -0.93
N LEU A 221 -10.10 -2.66 -2.24
CA LEU A 221 -10.45 -1.34 -2.82
C LEU A 221 -11.84 -0.87 -2.41
N GLN A 222 -12.78 -1.79 -2.24
CA GLN A 222 -14.11 -1.48 -1.71
C GLN A 222 -14.00 -0.93 -0.28
N SER A 223 -13.23 -1.60 0.58
CA SER A 223 -13.04 -1.13 1.96
C SER A 223 -12.32 0.22 2.01
N GLU A 224 -11.34 0.46 1.14
CA GLU A 224 -10.67 1.76 0.99
C GLU A 224 -11.61 2.87 0.51
N LEU A 225 -12.53 2.54 -0.40
CA LEU A 225 -13.54 3.48 -0.88
C LEU A 225 -14.59 3.77 0.20
N ASP A 226 -15.10 2.74 0.86
CA ASP A 226 -16.13 2.88 1.90
C ASP A 226 -15.59 3.66 3.09
N THR A 227 -14.33 3.43 3.50
CA THR A 227 -13.68 4.22 4.54
C THR A 227 -13.52 5.69 4.13
N ALA A 228 -13.06 5.99 2.91
CA ALA A 228 -12.94 7.37 2.42
C ALA A 228 -14.29 8.10 2.33
N VAL A 229 -15.34 7.40 1.88
CA VAL A 229 -16.70 7.97 1.82
C VAL A 229 -17.24 8.23 3.22
N ASN A 230 -17.02 7.32 4.16
CA ASN A 230 -17.49 7.49 5.54
C ASN A 230 -16.75 8.63 6.25
N THR A 231 -15.43 8.73 6.11
CA THR A 231 -14.67 9.84 6.70
C THR A 231 -15.09 11.19 6.12
N PHE A 232 -15.32 11.28 4.80
CA PHE A 232 -15.85 12.49 4.17
C PHE A 232 -17.23 12.88 4.72
N ARG A 233 -18.16 11.93 4.79
CA ARG A 233 -19.51 12.17 5.34
C ARG A 233 -19.48 12.58 6.81
N ASP A 234 -18.60 11.98 7.60
CA ASP A 234 -18.41 12.37 8.99
C ASP A 234 -17.86 13.79 9.13
N LEU A 235 -16.90 14.19 8.28
CA LEU A 235 -16.37 15.56 8.27
C LEU A 235 -17.43 16.58 7.84
N LEU A 236 -18.21 16.27 6.79
CA LEU A 236 -19.35 17.08 6.38
C LEU A 236 -20.36 17.25 7.52
N ARG A 237 -20.75 16.15 8.15
CA ARG A 237 -21.70 16.13 9.26
C ARG A 237 -21.19 16.94 10.45
N GLN A 238 -19.95 16.72 10.85
CA GLN A 238 -19.36 17.43 11.99
C GLN A 238 -19.16 18.93 11.72
N SER A 239 -18.78 19.32 10.50
CA SER A 239 -18.58 20.73 10.15
C SER A 239 -19.93 21.47 10.12
N TYR A 240 -20.94 20.89 9.49
CA TYR A 240 -22.28 21.46 9.40
C TYR A 240 -22.97 21.52 10.77
N THR A 241 -22.99 20.42 11.52
CA THR A 241 -23.59 20.39 12.87
C THR A 241 -22.99 21.45 13.79
N ARG A 242 -21.65 21.59 13.84
CA ARG A 242 -20.98 22.63 14.62
C ARG A 242 -21.35 24.04 14.16
N ARG A 243 -21.42 24.28 12.85
CA ARG A 243 -21.82 25.59 12.28
C ARG A 243 -23.24 25.94 12.66
N VAL A 244 -24.19 25.03 12.45
CA VAL A 244 -25.62 25.25 12.73
C VAL A 244 -25.85 25.44 14.22
N VAL A 245 -25.32 24.55 15.08
CA VAL A 245 -25.47 24.69 16.54
C VAL A 245 -24.94 26.04 16.99
N ARG A 246 -23.75 26.46 16.57
CA ARG A 246 -23.17 27.76 16.92
C ARG A 246 -24.04 28.92 16.44
N THR A 247 -24.48 28.88 15.19
CA THR A 247 -25.28 29.94 14.57
C THR A 247 -26.64 30.07 15.26
N LEU A 248 -27.34 28.96 15.47
CA LEU A 248 -28.64 28.96 16.14
C LEU A 248 -28.55 29.39 17.61
N THR A 249 -27.50 28.98 18.35
CA THR A 249 -27.28 29.46 19.73
C THR A 249 -26.93 30.94 19.81
N ALA A 250 -26.28 31.49 18.78
CA ALA A 250 -25.96 32.92 18.74
C ALA A 250 -27.18 33.78 18.41
N LEU A 251 -28.08 33.27 17.56
CA LEU A 251 -29.26 34.01 17.10
C LEU A 251 -30.45 33.91 18.06
N HIS A 252 -30.59 32.81 18.81
CA HIS A 252 -31.79 32.55 19.60
C HIS A 252 -31.49 32.36 21.09
N PRO A 253 -32.29 32.97 21.99
CA PRO A 253 -32.26 32.66 23.43
C PRO A 253 -32.57 31.18 23.72
N PRO A 254 -32.01 30.59 24.80
CA PRO A 254 -32.10 29.16 25.08
C PRO A 254 -33.54 28.66 25.29
N ALA A 255 -34.45 29.52 25.75
CA ALA A 255 -35.85 29.16 25.96
C ALA A 255 -36.62 28.86 24.66
N LEU A 256 -36.26 29.50 23.55
CA LEU A 256 -36.93 29.30 22.26
C LEU A 256 -36.41 28.05 21.53
N LEU A 257 -35.14 27.71 21.74
CA LEU A 257 -34.50 26.55 21.13
C LEU A 257 -35.12 25.23 21.61
N ALA A 258 -35.51 25.15 22.88
CA ALA A 258 -36.10 23.94 23.47
C ALA A 258 -37.53 23.66 22.99
N ASN A 259 -38.35 24.71 22.81
CA ASN A 259 -39.78 24.55 22.58
C ASN A 259 -40.21 24.68 21.12
N ARG A 260 -39.47 25.42 20.29
CA ARG A 260 -39.91 25.79 18.92
C ARG A 260 -39.17 25.06 17.80
N LEU A 261 -37.97 24.56 18.07
CA LEU A 261 -37.14 23.96 17.03
C LEU A 261 -37.44 22.46 16.90
N THR A 262 -38.21 22.13 15.87
CA THR A 262 -38.55 20.74 15.53
C THR A 262 -37.56 20.18 14.48
N LEU A 263 -37.54 18.85 14.32
CA LEU A 263 -36.75 18.17 13.28
C LEU A 263 -36.99 18.76 11.89
N HIS A 264 -38.25 19.10 11.58
CA HIS A 264 -38.64 19.66 10.29
C HIS A 264 -37.99 21.02 10.02
N ASN A 265 -37.98 21.92 11.02
CA ASN A 265 -37.38 23.24 10.90
C ASN A 265 -35.87 23.16 10.62
N ILE A 266 -35.19 22.16 11.19
CA ILE A 266 -33.76 21.95 10.95
C ILE A 266 -33.51 21.32 9.59
N LYS A 267 -34.34 20.36 9.16
CA LYS A 267 -34.25 19.77 7.82
C LYS A 267 -34.48 20.80 6.72
N ALA A 268 -35.28 21.84 6.97
CA ALA A 268 -35.50 22.95 6.05
C ALA A 268 -34.40 24.03 6.08
N HIS A 269 -33.54 24.02 7.10
CA HIS A 269 -32.48 25.02 7.26
C HIS A 269 -31.41 24.87 6.17
N ARG A 270 -31.08 25.97 5.47
CA ARG A 270 -30.06 26.02 4.42
C ARG A 270 -29.14 27.21 4.68
N ASP A 271 -27.83 26.98 4.60
CA ASP A 271 -26.78 27.97 4.89
C ASP A 271 -25.90 28.20 3.65
N PRO A 272 -26.28 29.11 2.73
CA PRO A 272 -25.51 29.34 1.51
C PRO A 272 -24.10 29.88 1.79
N GLU A 273 -23.93 30.69 2.83
CA GLU A 273 -22.61 31.20 3.22
C GLU A 273 -21.63 30.09 3.63
N TRP A 274 -22.14 29.00 4.22
CA TRP A 274 -21.31 27.86 4.62
C TRP A 274 -20.95 27.02 3.40
N GLU A 275 -21.93 26.78 2.52
CA GLU A 275 -21.72 26.05 1.27
C GLU A 275 -20.68 26.72 0.38
N GLU A 276 -20.66 28.06 0.31
CA GLU A 276 -19.65 28.80 -0.45
C GLU A 276 -18.24 28.67 0.13
N LYS A 277 -18.12 28.77 1.46
CA LYS A 277 -16.82 28.67 2.15
C LYS A 277 -16.21 27.28 2.04
N GLU A 278 -17.02 26.25 2.23
CA GLU A 278 -16.55 24.85 2.20
C GLU A 278 -16.57 24.26 0.77
N ARG A 279 -17.05 25.01 -0.23
CA ARG A 279 -17.18 24.55 -1.62
C ARG A 279 -15.90 23.92 -2.16
N ALA A 280 -14.79 24.66 -2.03
CA ALA A 280 -13.49 24.24 -2.55
C ALA A 280 -13.02 22.93 -1.90
N TYR A 281 -13.29 22.75 -0.60
CA TYR A 281 -12.95 21.53 0.10
C TYR A 281 -13.81 20.35 -0.36
N HIS A 282 -15.13 20.55 -0.50
CA HIS A 282 -16.04 19.50 -0.97
C HIS A 282 -15.69 19.04 -2.39
N ASP A 283 -15.36 19.98 -3.28
CA ASP A 283 -15.02 19.67 -4.67
C ASP A 283 -13.75 18.79 -4.75
N VAL A 284 -12.70 19.15 -4.00
CA VAL A 284 -11.45 18.35 -3.93
C VAL A 284 -11.68 16.97 -3.30
N ALA A 285 -12.45 16.90 -2.21
CA ALA A 285 -12.74 15.62 -1.54
C ALA A 285 -13.54 14.67 -2.44
N ILE A 286 -14.48 15.20 -3.22
CA ILE A 286 -15.27 14.40 -4.18
C ILE A 286 -14.41 13.95 -5.35
N GLU A 287 -13.49 14.79 -5.83
CA GLU A 287 -12.51 14.38 -6.83
C GLU A 287 -11.65 13.21 -6.33
N GLU A 288 -11.20 13.27 -5.08
CA GLU A 288 -10.46 12.17 -4.45
C GLU A 288 -11.31 10.89 -4.38
N ILE A 289 -12.54 10.97 -3.90
CA ILE A 289 -13.45 9.81 -3.84
C ILE A 289 -13.68 9.25 -5.25
N ASN A 290 -13.93 10.11 -6.25
CA ASN A 290 -14.15 9.69 -7.63
C ASN A 290 -12.89 9.08 -8.28
N SER A 291 -11.69 9.49 -7.88
CA SER A 291 -10.45 8.80 -8.25
C SER A 291 -10.39 7.38 -7.71
N ARG A 292 -10.84 7.15 -6.45
CA ARG A 292 -10.94 5.82 -5.84
C ARG A 292 -12.03 4.97 -6.49
N VAL A 293 -13.16 5.57 -6.85
CA VAL A 293 -14.23 4.90 -7.61
C VAL A 293 -13.71 4.42 -8.98
N ARG A 294 -12.91 5.22 -9.68
CA ARG A 294 -12.27 4.79 -10.95
C ARG A 294 -11.38 3.57 -10.72
N LYS A 295 -10.50 3.61 -9.72
CA LYS A 295 -9.62 2.49 -9.35
C LYS A 295 -10.43 1.23 -9.03
N TYR A 296 -11.49 1.36 -8.24
CA TYR A 296 -12.39 0.27 -7.89
C TYR A 296 -13.10 -0.33 -9.12
N ASN A 297 -13.70 0.51 -9.97
CA ASN A 297 -14.47 0.08 -11.13
C ASN A 297 -13.64 -0.65 -12.19
N ILE A 298 -12.33 -0.40 -12.25
CA ILE A 298 -11.39 -1.12 -13.13
C ILE A 298 -11.29 -2.59 -12.70
N HIS A 299 -11.24 -2.87 -11.39
CA HIS A 299 -11.09 -4.23 -10.86
C HIS A 299 -12.42 -4.93 -10.56
N ALA A 300 -13.50 -4.18 -10.40
CA ALA A 300 -14.80 -4.72 -10.01
C ALA A 300 -15.55 -5.37 -11.19
N PRO A 301 -16.18 -6.54 -10.97
CA PRO A 301 -17.14 -7.11 -11.92
C PRO A 301 -18.29 -6.13 -12.23
N PRO A 302 -18.89 -6.16 -13.44
CA PRO A 302 -19.91 -5.19 -13.86
C PRO A 302 -21.09 -5.04 -12.90
N SER A 303 -21.49 -6.11 -12.20
CA SER A 303 -22.60 -6.12 -11.25
C SER A 303 -22.36 -5.28 -9.98
N VAL A 304 -21.10 -5.05 -9.60
CA VAL A 304 -20.74 -4.38 -8.33
C VAL A 304 -20.12 -3.00 -8.56
N ARG A 305 -20.04 -2.54 -9.81
CA ARG A 305 -19.49 -1.22 -10.13
C ARG A 305 -20.30 -0.10 -9.49
N ARG A 306 -19.61 0.96 -9.05
CA ARG A 306 -20.22 2.11 -8.36
C ARG A 306 -20.28 3.34 -9.25
N ALA A 307 -21.31 4.15 -9.04
CA ALA A 307 -21.48 5.44 -9.71
C ALA A 307 -20.57 6.51 -9.09
N TYR A 308 -20.35 7.59 -9.85
CA TYR A 308 -19.62 8.76 -9.36
C TYR A 308 -20.45 9.56 -8.36
N TYR A 309 -19.76 10.11 -7.37
CA TYR A 309 -20.35 10.99 -6.37
C TYR A 309 -20.39 12.42 -6.90
N SER A 310 -21.46 13.12 -6.54
CA SER A 310 -21.65 14.53 -6.88
C SER A 310 -21.91 15.33 -5.62
N ARG A 311 -21.39 16.56 -5.59
CA ARG A 311 -21.47 17.43 -4.40
C ARG A 311 -22.89 17.70 -3.97
N ASN A 312 -23.72 18.07 -4.93
CA ASN A 312 -25.08 18.50 -4.64
C ASN A 312 -25.90 17.37 -4.00
N VAL A 313 -25.65 16.11 -4.37
CA VAL A 313 -26.31 14.95 -3.76
C VAL A 313 -25.83 14.70 -2.35
N GLU A 314 -24.51 14.77 -2.10
CA GLU A 314 -23.95 14.56 -0.76
C GLU A 314 -24.35 15.69 0.21
N VAL A 315 -24.37 16.95 -0.26
CA VAL A 315 -24.87 18.09 0.52
C VAL A 315 -26.38 18.02 0.72
N GLY A 316 -27.15 17.58 -0.28
CA GLY A 316 -28.59 17.38 -0.12
C GLY A 316 -28.91 16.35 0.97
N ARG A 317 -28.20 15.22 0.95
CA ARG A 317 -28.29 14.16 1.96
C ARG A 317 -27.87 14.65 3.35
N LEU A 318 -26.85 15.50 3.43
CA LEU A 318 -26.33 16.06 4.68
C LEU A 318 -27.42 16.69 5.54
N TYR A 319 -28.36 17.43 4.94
CA TYR A 319 -29.43 18.10 5.69
C TYR A 319 -30.42 17.13 6.33
N GLU A 320 -30.60 15.95 5.75
CA GLU A 320 -31.46 14.91 6.31
C GLU A 320 -30.75 14.21 7.48
N ASP A 321 -29.49 13.83 7.27
CA ASP A 321 -28.69 13.05 8.23
C ASP A 321 -28.28 13.88 9.46
N CYS A 322 -27.96 15.17 9.30
CA CYS A 322 -27.51 16.02 10.40
C CYS A 322 -28.62 16.48 11.35
N ALA A 323 -29.89 16.39 10.94
CA ALA A 323 -30.97 17.06 11.66
C ALA A 323 -31.12 16.57 13.11
N GLU A 324 -30.93 15.26 13.33
CA GLU A 324 -30.98 14.65 14.65
C GLU A 324 -29.77 15.05 15.52
N ASP A 325 -28.58 15.05 14.94
CA ASP A 325 -27.34 15.44 15.61
C ASP A 325 -27.36 16.92 16.03
N VAL A 326 -27.93 17.80 15.20
CA VAL A 326 -28.12 19.21 15.53
C VAL A 326 -29.08 19.37 16.71
N LEU A 327 -30.22 18.66 16.73
CA LEU A 327 -31.16 18.72 17.86
C LEU A 327 -30.52 18.27 19.16
N LYS A 328 -29.77 17.17 19.09
CA LYS A 328 -29.02 16.66 20.24
C LYS A 328 -28.01 17.70 20.73
N GLY A 329 -27.19 18.25 19.83
CA GLY A 329 -26.20 19.27 20.17
C GLY A 329 -26.81 20.55 20.73
N LEU A 330 -27.99 20.96 20.28
CA LEU A 330 -28.70 22.12 20.84
C LEU A 330 -29.22 21.86 22.25
N ARG A 331 -29.81 20.68 22.51
CA ARG A 331 -30.26 20.31 23.86
C ARG A 331 -29.11 20.32 24.86
N GLU A 332 -27.99 19.69 24.50
CA GLU A 332 -26.78 19.67 25.32
C GLU A 332 -26.27 21.10 25.62
N ARG A 333 -26.32 22.01 24.64
CA ARG A 333 -25.93 23.42 24.84
C ARG A 333 -26.89 24.19 25.74
N VAL A 334 -28.20 23.94 25.63
CA VAL A 334 -29.21 24.56 26.50
C VAL A 334 -29.01 24.09 27.94
N GLU A 335 -28.83 22.78 28.17
CA GLU A 335 -28.53 22.22 29.50
C GLU A 335 -27.22 22.77 30.10
N MET A 336 -26.20 22.95 29.27
CA MET A 336 -24.94 23.56 29.72
C MET A 336 -25.12 25.04 30.09
N SER A 337 -26.00 25.77 29.40
CA SER A 337 -26.29 27.17 29.72
C SER A 337 -27.09 27.35 31.01
N THR A 338 -28.03 26.45 31.31
CA THR A 338 -28.84 26.50 32.54
C THR A 338 -28.02 26.12 33.77
N SER A 339 -27.15 25.12 33.63
CA SER A 339 -26.23 24.70 34.71
C SER A 339 -25.19 25.78 35.07
N ASP A 340 -24.59 26.46 34.09
CA ASP A 340 -23.67 27.58 34.34
C ASP A 340 -24.36 28.75 35.06
N GLY A 341 -25.59 29.08 34.66
CA GLY A 341 -26.41 30.08 35.35
C GLY A 341 -26.72 29.72 36.80
N GLY A 342 -26.97 28.44 37.09
CA GLY A 342 -27.20 27.93 38.45
C GLY A 342 -25.97 28.01 39.34
N ASN A 343 -24.78 27.71 38.79
CA ASN A 343 -23.53 27.79 39.54
C ASN A 343 -23.18 29.25 39.92
N LYS A 344 -23.37 30.19 38.98
CA LYS A 344 -23.15 31.63 39.23
C LYS A 344 -24.07 32.19 40.32
N ARG A 345 -25.34 31.76 40.36
CA ARG A 345 -26.30 32.15 41.41
C ARG A 345 -25.90 31.63 42.79
N LYS A 346 -25.51 30.35 42.90
CA LYS A 346 -25.03 29.76 44.17
C LYS A 346 -23.76 30.42 44.69
N VAL A 347 -22.84 30.76 43.79
CA VAL A 347 -21.65 31.53 44.18
C VAL A 347 -22.06 32.90 44.71
N ALA A 348 -22.90 33.64 43.98
CA ALA A 348 -23.37 34.95 44.44
C ALA A 348 -24.06 34.91 45.81
N GLU A 349 -24.96 33.95 46.04
CA GLU A 349 -25.66 33.77 47.33
C GLU A 349 -24.71 33.46 48.50
N ARG A 350 -23.63 32.69 48.23
CA ARG A 350 -22.60 32.37 49.23
C ARG A 350 -21.76 33.58 49.63
N TRP A 351 -21.59 34.57 48.76
CA TRP A 351 -20.91 35.83 49.10
C TRP A 351 -21.83 36.83 49.80
N THR A 352 -23.14 36.81 49.54
CA THR A 352 -24.11 37.73 50.17
C THR A 352 -24.58 37.29 51.56
N GLY A 353 -24.38 36.02 51.94
CA GLY A 353 -24.82 35.46 53.24
C GLY A 353 -23.78 35.51 54.37
N ILE A 354 -22.67 36.25 54.21
CA ILE A 354 -21.60 36.39 55.23
C ILE A 354 -21.68 37.74 55.98
N GLY A 355 -22.80 38.47 55.85
CA GLY A 355 -23.04 39.76 56.51
C GLY A 355 -23.66 39.64 57.89
#